data_AF-A0A957P9V3-F1
#
_entry.id   AF-A0A957P9V3-F1
#
_cell.length_a   1.000
_cell.length_b   1.000
_cell.length_c   1.000
_cell.angle_alpha   90.00
_cell.angle_beta   90.00
_cell.angle_gamma   90.00
#
_symmetry.space_group_name_H-M   'P 1'
#
loop_
_entity.id
_entity.type
_entity.pdbx_description
1 polymer ?
#
loop_
_entity_poly.entity_id
_entity_poly.type
_entity_poly.pdbx_seq_one_letter_code
_entity_poly.pdbx_strand_id
1 'polypeptide(L)'
;MWFWAQLIDVSLLVTIGLIFLVSLIGGYLRGSRRDPCLRSFDGYHITLERADGKHVWGIMELEATGLELRYRNAVQDEEHIEASYILYADEYEDIRALFRYVDDLSDENQRKRNADLQKAFSPGLLRLVGRRTRHFTSTASESLAEVFGLLVGRLRKPAGRYITDSSEAHLRSLGANVIGRVGASHDPLLERYIGEKVVIEVLESGDEIHEHVGI
;
A
#
# COMPACT_ATOMS: atom_id res chain seq x y z
N MET A 1 -24.73 -20.66 38.92
CA MET A 1 -23.42 -19.99 38.84
C MET A 1 -22.52 -20.54 37.73
N TRP A 2 -22.58 -21.83 37.40
CA TRP A 2 -21.77 -22.47 36.34
C TRP A 2 -22.13 -22.10 34.88
N PHE A 3 -23.40 -21.80 34.60
CA PHE A 3 -23.86 -21.49 33.24
C PHE A 3 -23.28 -20.16 32.70
N TRP A 4 -23.06 -19.19 33.59
CA TRP A 4 -22.49 -17.88 33.24
C TRP A 4 -20.98 -17.96 32.95
N ALA A 5 -20.24 -18.85 33.63
CA ALA A 5 -18.82 -19.06 33.37
C ALA A 5 -18.58 -19.66 31.97
N GLN A 6 -19.36 -20.67 31.58
CA GLN A 6 -19.26 -21.28 30.24
C GLN A 6 -19.64 -20.32 29.11
N LEU A 7 -20.64 -19.45 29.33
CA LEU A 7 -21.01 -18.41 28.35
C LEU A 7 -19.91 -17.34 28.20
N ILE A 8 -19.22 -17.00 29.30
CA ILE A 8 -18.08 -16.07 29.28
C ILE A 8 -16.90 -16.70 28.51
N ASP A 9 -16.63 -17.99 28.71
CA ASP A 9 -15.54 -18.68 27.99
C ASP A 9 -15.82 -18.80 26.48
N VAL A 10 -17.04 -19.14 26.07
CA VAL A 10 -17.41 -19.23 24.65
C VAL A 10 -17.40 -17.84 24.00
N SER A 11 -17.96 -16.82 24.64
CA SER A 11 -17.95 -15.46 24.10
C SER A 11 -16.54 -14.87 24.01
N LEU A 12 -15.67 -15.16 24.98
CA LEU A 12 -14.26 -14.77 24.94
C LEU A 12 -13.50 -15.49 23.81
N LEU A 13 -13.68 -16.80 23.66
CA LEU A 13 -13.07 -17.58 22.56
C LEU A 13 -13.54 -17.11 21.19
N VAL A 14 -14.83 -16.83 21.03
CA VAL A 14 -15.40 -16.26 19.81
C VAL A 14 -14.81 -14.87 19.53
N THR A 15 -14.63 -14.04 20.56
CA THR A 15 -14.05 -12.70 20.40
C THR A 15 -12.58 -12.76 20.01
N ILE A 16 -11.78 -13.61 20.65
CA ILE A 16 -10.37 -13.83 20.31
C ILE A 16 -10.25 -14.39 18.89
N GLY A 17 -11.07 -15.39 18.54
CA GLY A 17 -11.10 -15.97 17.21
C GLY A 17 -11.49 -14.95 16.14
N LEU A 18 -12.49 -14.11 16.41
CA LEU A 18 -12.90 -13.04 15.50
C LEU A 18 -11.77 -12.02 15.29
N ILE A 19 -11.12 -11.56 16.36
CA ILE A 19 -10.06 -10.57 16.20
C ILE A 19 -8.85 -11.19 15.49
N PHE A 20 -8.47 -12.43 15.83
CA PHE A 20 -7.40 -13.14 15.12
C PHE A 20 -7.72 -13.26 13.62
N LEU A 21 -8.95 -13.63 13.26
CA LEU A 21 -9.39 -13.71 11.88
C LEU A 21 -9.33 -12.35 11.17
N VAL A 22 -9.82 -11.30 11.81
CA VAL A 22 -9.78 -9.93 11.26
C VAL A 22 -8.34 -9.44 11.10
N SER A 23 -7.46 -9.71 12.05
CA SER A 23 -6.03 -9.38 11.99
C SER A 23 -5.31 -10.16 10.89
N LEU A 24 -5.61 -11.45 10.73
CA LEU A 24 -5.04 -12.28 9.67
C LEU A 24 -5.47 -11.78 8.28
N ILE A 25 -6.76 -11.53 8.10
CA ILE A 25 -7.31 -10.95 6.86
C ILE A 25 -6.69 -9.57 6.61
N GLY A 26 -6.62 -8.72 7.63
CA GLY A 26 -6.01 -7.40 7.54
C GLY A 26 -4.52 -7.44 7.15
N GLY A 27 -3.76 -8.36 7.76
CA GLY A 27 -2.34 -8.58 7.44
C GLY A 27 -2.14 -9.10 6.02
N TYR A 28 -2.94 -10.07 5.58
CA TYR A 28 -2.90 -10.59 4.21
C TYR A 28 -3.24 -9.50 3.17
N LEU A 29 -4.32 -8.76 3.41
CA LEU A 29 -4.72 -7.63 2.56
C LEU A 29 -3.65 -6.54 2.53
N ARG A 30 -2.91 -6.32 3.64
CA ARG A 30 -1.79 -5.37 3.70
C ARG A 30 -0.60 -5.87 2.89
N GLY A 31 -0.18 -7.12 3.09
CA GLY A 31 0.98 -7.71 2.39
C GLY A 31 0.76 -7.90 0.89
N SER A 32 -0.50 -7.91 0.43
CA SER A 32 -0.86 -8.05 -0.99
C SER A 32 -1.22 -6.71 -1.66
N ARG A 33 -1.19 -5.60 -0.93
CA ARG A 33 -1.57 -4.28 -1.47
C ARG A 33 -0.40 -3.68 -2.22
N ARG A 34 -0.53 -3.63 -3.54
CA ARG A 34 0.31 -2.83 -4.43
C ARG A 34 -0.10 -1.36 -4.37
N ASP A 35 0.86 -0.46 -4.61
CA ASP A 35 0.59 0.97 -4.68
C ASP A 35 -0.41 1.28 -5.83
N PRO A 36 -1.51 2.00 -5.57
CA PRO A 36 -2.53 2.29 -6.59
C PRO A 36 -2.03 3.17 -7.73
N CYS A 37 -1.14 4.12 -7.44
CA CYS A 37 -0.54 5.02 -8.43
C CYS A 37 0.38 4.21 -9.34
N LEU A 38 1.31 3.45 -8.76
CA LEU A 38 2.23 2.59 -9.52
C LEU A 38 1.48 1.54 -10.34
N ARG A 39 0.36 1.01 -9.83
CA ARG A 39 -0.45 0.04 -10.58
C ARG A 39 -0.93 0.57 -11.94
N SER A 40 -1.04 1.90 -12.12
CA SER A 40 -1.40 2.49 -13.42
C SER A 40 -0.32 2.36 -14.49
N PHE A 41 0.93 2.08 -14.07
CA PHE A 41 2.10 1.86 -14.92
C PHE A 41 2.41 0.36 -15.13
N ASP A 42 1.74 -0.54 -14.40
CA ASP A 42 2.00 -1.99 -14.42
C ASP A 42 1.72 -2.62 -15.80
N GLY A 43 2.74 -3.31 -16.32
CA GLY A 43 2.78 -3.91 -17.65
C GLY A 43 3.02 -2.93 -18.80
N TYR A 44 3.35 -1.66 -18.52
CA TYR A 44 3.69 -0.68 -19.55
C TYR A 44 5.20 -0.50 -19.66
N HIS A 45 5.66 -0.11 -20.84
CA HIS A 45 7.01 0.41 -21.02
C HIS A 45 7.08 1.82 -20.43
N ILE A 46 7.97 2.01 -19.47
CA ILE A 46 8.11 3.26 -18.72
C ILE A 46 9.58 3.66 -18.60
N THR A 47 9.81 4.92 -18.30
CA THR A 47 11.10 5.45 -17.89
C THR A 47 11.00 5.91 -16.44
N LEU A 48 11.87 5.37 -15.60
CA LEU A 48 12.06 5.74 -14.21
C LEU A 48 13.25 6.67 -14.10
N GLU A 49 13.03 7.83 -13.51
CA GLU A 49 14.08 8.78 -13.15
C GLU A 49 14.28 8.75 -11.65
N ARG A 50 15.53 8.58 -11.22
CA ARG A 50 15.93 8.59 -9.82
C ARG A 50 16.36 9.97 -9.35
N ALA A 51 16.37 10.17 -8.04
CA ALA A 51 16.82 11.40 -7.38
C ALA A 51 18.30 11.74 -7.70
N ASP A 52 19.12 10.71 -7.95
CA ASP A 52 20.52 10.81 -8.38
C ASP A 52 20.70 11.19 -9.88
N GLY A 53 19.60 11.32 -10.63
CA GLY A 53 19.61 11.59 -12.08
C GLY A 53 19.77 10.35 -12.95
N LYS A 54 19.86 9.14 -12.38
CA LYS A 54 19.89 7.89 -13.15
C LYS A 54 18.53 7.65 -13.81
N HIS A 55 18.57 7.36 -15.10
CA HIS A 55 17.40 7.00 -15.89
C HIS A 55 17.43 5.50 -16.20
N VAL A 56 16.33 4.81 -15.92
CA VAL A 56 16.17 3.38 -16.21
C VAL A 56 14.86 3.19 -16.96
N TRP A 57 14.86 2.42 -18.05
CA TRP A 57 13.66 2.19 -18.86
C TRP A 57 13.36 0.70 -18.98
N GLY A 58 12.10 0.32 -19.07
CA GLY A 58 11.72 -1.08 -19.22
C GLY A 58 10.23 -1.32 -19.10
N ILE A 59 9.80 -2.56 -19.31
CA ILE A 59 8.43 -2.97 -19.02
C ILE A 59 8.33 -3.16 -17.50
N MET A 60 7.46 -2.39 -16.85
CA MET A 60 7.31 -2.46 -15.40
C MET A 60 6.45 -3.65 -14.99
N GLU A 61 6.94 -4.44 -14.05
CA GLU A 61 6.17 -5.43 -13.29
C GLU A 61 6.12 -4.99 -11.82
N LEU A 62 4.92 -4.80 -11.29
CA LEU A 62 4.74 -4.32 -9.92
C LEU A 62 4.37 -5.46 -8.96
N GLU A 63 5.10 -5.58 -7.87
CA GLU A 63 4.78 -6.45 -6.74
C GLU A 63 4.60 -5.66 -5.44
N ALA A 64 4.14 -6.33 -4.38
CA ALA A 64 3.94 -5.66 -3.08
C ALA A 64 5.27 -5.26 -2.41
N THR A 65 6.38 -5.91 -2.79
CA THR A 65 7.72 -5.68 -2.23
C THR A 65 8.55 -4.67 -3.02
N GLY A 66 8.14 -4.32 -4.23
CA GLY A 66 8.94 -3.51 -5.15
C GLY A 66 8.41 -3.55 -6.57
N LEU A 67 9.17 -2.95 -7.48
CA LEU A 67 8.93 -2.99 -8.92
C LEU A 67 10.16 -3.53 -9.65
N GLU A 68 9.93 -4.17 -10.80
CA GLU A 68 10.96 -4.62 -11.72
C GLU A 68 10.76 -3.94 -13.08
N LEU A 69 11.82 -3.44 -13.68
CA LEU A 69 11.85 -2.93 -15.06
C LEU A 69 12.60 -3.94 -15.93
N ARG A 70 11.87 -4.65 -16.78
CA ARG A 70 12.45 -5.62 -17.71
C ARG A 70 12.88 -4.94 -19.00
N TYR A 71 14.15 -5.10 -19.37
CA TYR A 71 14.67 -4.52 -20.59
C TYR A 71 14.17 -5.30 -21.83
N ARG A 72 13.86 -4.59 -22.92
CA ARG A 72 13.42 -5.23 -24.19
C ARG A 72 14.55 -6.04 -24.83
N ASN A 73 15.78 -5.55 -24.69
CA ASN A 73 17.01 -6.22 -25.11
C ASN A 73 17.98 -6.16 -23.94
N ALA A 74 18.79 -7.20 -23.76
CA ALA A 74 19.77 -7.24 -22.70
C ALA A 74 20.75 -6.07 -22.87
N VAL A 75 20.83 -5.20 -21.87
CA VAL A 75 21.69 -4.02 -21.90
C VAL A 75 23.06 -4.46 -21.39
N GLN A 76 24.10 -4.26 -22.21
CA GLN A 76 25.46 -4.52 -21.76
C GLN A 76 25.97 -3.27 -21.04
N ASP A 77 26.09 -3.37 -19.72
CA ASP A 77 26.85 -2.43 -18.90
C ASP A 77 28.36 -2.75 -19.02
N GLU A 78 29.22 -1.85 -18.55
CA GLU A 78 30.69 -1.93 -18.71
C GLU A 78 31.27 -3.27 -18.25
N GLU A 79 30.61 -3.94 -17.31
CA GLU A 79 31.07 -5.20 -16.73
C GLU A 79 30.11 -6.38 -17.00
N HIS A 80 28.79 -6.17 -17.07
CA HIS A 80 27.77 -7.25 -17.06
C HIS A 80 26.60 -7.00 -18.02
N ILE A 81 25.89 -8.07 -18.40
CA ILE A 81 24.64 -7.97 -19.18
C ILE A 81 23.46 -7.93 -18.20
N GLU A 82 22.74 -6.81 -18.18
CA GLU A 82 21.54 -6.65 -17.36
C GLU A 82 20.29 -7.05 -18.14
N ALA A 83 19.46 -7.91 -17.56
CA ALA A 83 18.16 -8.32 -18.11
C ALA A 83 16.98 -7.50 -17.55
N SER A 84 17.13 -7.01 -16.32
CA SER A 84 16.15 -6.19 -15.64
C SER A 84 16.76 -5.36 -14.52
N TYR A 85 15.99 -4.41 -14.01
CA TYR A 85 16.32 -3.57 -12.88
C TYR A 85 15.24 -3.70 -11.81
N ILE A 86 15.61 -4.04 -10.58
CA ILE A 86 14.67 -4.21 -9.46
C ILE A 86 14.86 -3.05 -8.49
N LEU A 87 13.74 -2.44 -8.07
CA LEU A 87 13.70 -1.38 -7.06
C LEU A 87 12.75 -1.79 -5.94
N TYR A 88 13.26 -1.88 -4.72
CA TYR A 88 12.45 -2.26 -3.56
C TYR A 88 11.57 -1.10 -3.07
N ALA A 89 10.48 -1.44 -2.39
CA ALA A 89 9.50 -0.45 -1.94
C ALA A 89 10.04 0.57 -0.91
N ASP A 90 11.08 0.21 -0.16
CA ASP A 90 11.81 1.10 0.74
C ASP A 90 12.70 2.11 -0.02
N GLU A 91 13.07 1.82 -1.26
CA GLU A 91 13.84 2.72 -2.15
C GLU A 91 12.93 3.63 -3.00
N TYR A 92 11.60 3.59 -2.81
CA TYR A 92 10.68 4.43 -3.59
C TYR A 92 10.86 5.93 -3.34
N GLU A 93 11.46 6.32 -2.22
CA GLU A 93 11.83 7.71 -1.95
C GLU A 93 12.89 8.25 -2.93
N ASP A 94 13.66 7.36 -3.55
CA ASP A 94 14.64 7.72 -4.58
C ASP A 94 14.01 7.92 -5.95
N ILE A 95 12.71 7.63 -6.13
CA ILE A 95 12.02 7.86 -7.40
C ILE A 95 11.69 9.34 -7.51
N ARG A 96 12.32 10.02 -8.47
CA ARG A 96 11.97 11.40 -8.82
C ARG A 96 10.72 11.45 -9.70
N ALA A 97 10.71 10.67 -10.77
CA ALA A 97 9.61 10.67 -11.73
C ALA A 97 9.44 9.33 -12.44
N LEU A 98 8.20 9.06 -12.88
CA LEU A 98 7.85 7.94 -13.72
C LEU A 98 7.14 8.45 -14.97
N PHE A 99 7.72 8.17 -16.12
CA PHE A 99 7.20 8.59 -17.42
C PHE A 99 6.65 7.40 -18.19
N ARG A 100 5.45 7.57 -18.74
CA ARG A 100 4.88 6.66 -19.75
C ARG A 100 4.51 7.47 -20.98
N TYR A 101 5.31 7.32 -22.03
CA TYR A 101 5.06 8.01 -23.30
C TYR A 101 3.85 7.41 -24.00
N VAL A 102 2.86 8.26 -24.28
CA VAL A 102 1.63 7.85 -24.98
C VAL A 102 1.92 7.37 -26.40
N ASP A 103 2.91 7.98 -27.05
CA ASP A 103 3.26 7.72 -28.45
C ASP A 103 3.97 6.37 -28.65
N ASP A 104 4.57 5.78 -27.61
CA ASP A 104 5.22 4.45 -27.65
C ASP A 104 4.28 3.30 -27.23
N LEU A 105 2.98 3.58 -27.07
CA LEU A 105 2.02 2.55 -26.67
C LEU A 105 1.49 1.78 -27.89
N SER A 106 1.54 0.45 -27.81
CA SER A 106 0.82 -0.42 -28.73
C SER A 106 -0.70 -0.17 -28.68
N ASP A 107 -1.41 -0.50 -29.75
CA ASP A 107 -2.87 -0.35 -29.81
C ASP A 107 -3.60 -1.04 -28.65
N GLU A 108 -3.11 -2.21 -28.23
CA GLU A 108 -3.63 -2.94 -27.08
C GLU A 108 -3.45 -2.13 -25.77
N ASN A 109 -2.25 -1.63 -25.54
CA ASN A 109 -1.93 -0.82 -24.37
C ASN A 109 -2.67 0.53 -24.37
N GLN A 110 -2.91 1.13 -25.54
CA GLN A 110 -3.77 2.31 -25.65
C GLN A 110 -5.22 2.00 -25.27
N ARG A 111 -5.78 0.88 -25.71
CA ARG A 111 -7.14 0.47 -25.31
C ARG A 111 -7.23 0.19 -23.81
N LYS A 112 -6.25 -0.51 -23.24
CA LYS A 112 -6.15 -0.76 -21.79
C LYS A 112 -6.12 0.56 -21.01
N ARG A 113 -5.27 1.50 -21.42
CA ARG A 113 -5.18 2.84 -20.84
C ARG A 113 -6.50 3.59 -20.91
N ASN A 114 -7.14 3.63 -22.07
CA ASN A 114 -8.40 4.35 -22.27
C ASN A 114 -9.54 3.75 -21.44
N ALA A 115 -9.60 2.42 -21.30
CA ALA A 115 -10.56 1.76 -20.43
C ALA A 115 -10.30 2.11 -18.95
N ASP A 116 -9.05 2.16 -18.52
CA ASP A 116 -8.69 2.53 -17.14
C ASP A 116 -9.01 4.00 -16.83
N LEU A 117 -8.71 4.90 -17.77
CA LEU A 117 -9.08 6.31 -17.74
C LEU A 117 -10.60 6.48 -17.65
N GLN A 118 -11.38 5.81 -18.51
CA GLN A 118 -12.84 5.89 -18.47
C GLN A 118 -13.40 5.45 -17.11
N LYS A 119 -12.86 4.37 -16.54
CA LYS A 119 -13.27 3.92 -15.20
C LYS A 119 -12.84 4.88 -14.09
N ALA A 120 -11.78 5.69 -14.31
CA ALA A 120 -11.30 6.69 -13.35
C ALA A 120 -12.16 7.97 -13.40
N PHE A 121 -12.49 8.45 -14.59
CA PHE A 121 -13.35 9.61 -14.85
C PHE A 121 -14.83 9.33 -14.56
N SER A 122 -15.31 8.11 -14.78
CA SER A 122 -16.70 7.70 -14.58
C SER A 122 -16.79 6.46 -13.69
N PRO A 123 -16.47 6.59 -12.38
CA PRO A 123 -16.49 5.46 -11.47
C PRO A 123 -17.94 5.03 -11.18
N GLY A 124 -18.19 3.72 -11.24
CA GLY A 124 -19.45 3.16 -10.74
C GLY A 124 -19.58 3.26 -9.22
N LEU A 125 -20.81 3.08 -8.70
CA LEU A 125 -21.16 3.22 -7.28
C LEU A 125 -20.27 2.41 -6.33
N LEU A 126 -19.92 1.17 -6.68
CA LEU A 126 -19.06 0.32 -5.86
C LEU A 126 -17.61 0.84 -5.77
N ARG A 127 -17.09 1.44 -6.86
CA ARG A 127 -15.75 2.02 -6.88
C ARG A 127 -15.69 3.29 -6.04
N LEU A 128 -16.77 4.07 -6.06
CA LEU A 128 -16.94 5.25 -5.22
C LEU A 128 -16.96 4.88 -3.73
N VAL A 129 -17.75 3.86 -3.35
CA VAL A 129 -17.82 3.36 -1.97
C VAL A 129 -16.46 2.81 -1.54
N GLY A 130 -15.81 1.99 -2.38
CA GLY A 130 -14.48 1.44 -2.09
C GLY A 130 -13.43 2.52 -1.83
N ARG A 131 -13.39 3.57 -2.66
CA ARG A 131 -12.52 4.76 -2.45
C ARG A 131 -12.82 5.42 -1.10
N ARG A 132 -14.10 5.66 -0.80
CA ARG A 132 -14.53 6.32 0.45
C ARG A 132 -14.24 5.48 1.71
N THR A 133 -14.37 4.16 1.63
CA THR A 133 -14.08 3.25 2.74
C THR A 133 -12.59 3.00 2.96
N ARG A 134 -11.72 3.38 2.02
CA ARG A 134 -10.27 3.17 2.15
C ARG A 134 -9.69 3.91 3.34
N HIS A 135 -10.24 5.09 3.64
CA HIS A 135 -9.97 5.88 4.85
C HIS A 135 -10.38 5.18 6.16
N PHE A 136 -11.36 4.27 6.13
CA PHE A 136 -11.85 3.58 7.34
C PHE A 136 -10.85 2.54 7.87
N THR A 137 -9.95 2.04 7.01
CA THR A 137 -9.05 0.94 7.38
C THR A 137 -7.98 1.35 8.39
N SER A 138 -7.55 2.61 8.42
CA SER A 138 -6.67 3.14 9.48
C SER A 138 -7.40 3.24 10.81
N THR A 139 -8.60 3.82 10.84
CA THR A 139 -9.42 3.99 12.05
C THR A 139 -9.88 2.65 12.66
N ALA A 140 -10.18 1.65 11.83
CA ALA A 140 -10.55 0.32 12.30
C ALA A 140 -9.38 -0.39 13.02
N SER A 141 -8.14 -0.23 12.52
CA SER A 141 -6.97 -0.82 13.19
C SER A 141 -6.69 -0.22 14.57
N GLU A 142 -6.93 1.09 14.73
CA GLU A 142 -6.72 1.81 15.98
C GLU A 142 -7.75 1.41 17.05
N SER A 143 -9.02 1.35 16.68
CA SER A 143 -10.10 0.89 17.58
C SER A 143 -9.96 -0.59 17.97
N LEU A 144 -9.49 -1.46 17.06
CA LEU A 144 -9.19 -2.86 17.38
C LEU A 144 -8.03 -2.97 18.39
N ALA A 145 -6.99 -2.14 18.27
CA ALA A 145 -5.87 -2.11 19.21
C ALA A 145 -6.32 -1.69 20.62
N GLU A 146 -7.20 -0.70 20.71
CA GLU A 146 -7.79 -0.23 21.97
C GLU A 146 -8.62 -1.33 22.65
N VAL A 147 -9.50 -2.00 21.90
CA VAL A 147 -10.30 -3.12 22.42
C VAL A 147 -9.43 -4.30 22.85
N PHE A 148 -8.35 -4.60 22.12
CA PHE A 148 -7.36 -5.61 22.53
C PHE A 148 -6.69 -5.23 23.85
N GLY A 149 -6.28 -3.97 24.00
CA GLY A 149 -5.72 -3.44 25.24
C GLY A 149 -6.69 -3.57 26.44
N LEU A 150 -7.98 -3.28 26.21
CA LEU A 150 -9.02 -3.44 27.24
C LEU A 150 -9.27 -4.90 27.62
N LEU A 151 -9.22 -5.83 26.66
CA LEU A 151 -9.36 -7.28 26.91
C LEU A 151 -8.18 -7.84 27.70
N VAL A 152 -6.95 -7.49 27.32
CA VAL A 152 -5.73 -7.82 28.09
C VAL A 152 -5.83 -7.23 29.51
N GLY A 153 -6.31 -5.99 29.62
CA GLY A 153 -6.56 -5.32 30.91
C GLY A 153 -7.59 -6.02 31.79
N ARG A 154 -8.62 -6.65 31.21
CA ARG A 154 -9.63 -7.43 31.96
C ARG A 154 -9.13 -8.83 32.35
N LEU A 155 -8.34 -9.48 31.50
CA LEU A 155 -7.70 -10.77 31.79
C LEU A 155 -6.68 -10.70 32.94
N ARG A 156 -6.12 -9.52 33.22
CA ARG A 156 -5.29 -9.25 34.41
C ARG A 156 -6.02 -9.48 35.74
N LYS A 157 -7.34 -9.21 35.83
CA LYS A 157 -8.08 -9.22 37.11
C LYS A 157 -8.26 -10.62 37.72
N PRO A 158 -8.50 -11.70 36.96
CA PRO A 158 -8.56 -13.06 37.51
C PRO A 158 -7.26 -13.89 37.38
N ALA A 159 -6.29 -13.51 36.52
CA ALA A 159 -5.12 -14.33 36.17
C ALA A 159 -3.75 -13.77 36.61
N GLY A 160 -3.72 -12.84 37.58
CA GLY A 160 -2.51 -12.13 38.04
C GLY A 160 -1.36 -12.97 38.63
N ARG A 161 -1.43 -14.30 38.54
CA ARG A 161 -0.39 -15.24 39.00
C ARG A 161 0.34 -15.98 37.86
N TYR A 162 -0.16 -15.90 36.62
CA TYR A 162 0.38 -16.66 35.47
C TYR A 162 0.86 -15.80 34.30
N ILE A 163 0.59 -14.50 34.30
CA ILE A 163 1.09 -13.59 33.26
C ILE A 163 2.30 -12.83 33.84
N THR A 164 3.51 -13.19 33.40
CA THR A 164 4.75 -12.49 33.73
C THR A 164 4.91 -11.22 32.88
N ASP A 165 5.63 -10.23 33.40
CA ASP A 165 5.94 -8.97 32.69
C ASP A 165 6.60 -9.19 31.30
N SER A 166 7.31 -10.31 31.12
CA SER A 166 7.89 -10.73 29.84
C SER A 166 6.85 -11.15 28.80
N SER A 167 5.78 -11.83 29.22
CA SER A 167 4.66 -12.22 28.34
C SER A 167 3.82 -11.01 27.94
N GLU A 168 3.74 -10.01 28.82
CA GLU A 168 3.09 -8.73 28.56
C GLU A 168 3.80 -7.92 27.47
N ALA A 169 5.13 -7.80 27.54
CA ALA A 169 5.92 -7.14 26.52
C ALA A 169 5.76 -7.82 25.14
N HIS A 170 5.72 -9.16 25.13
CA HIS A 170 5.52 -9.94 23.91
C HIS A 170 4.12 -9.72 23.31
N LEU A 171 3.06 -9.77 24.13
CA LEU A 171 1.69 -9.53 23.66
C LEU A 171 1.46 -8.08 23.16
N ARG A 172 2.07 -7.10 23.80
CA ARG A 172 2.06 -5.70 23.31
C ARG A 172 2.82 -5.54 22.00
N SER A 173 3.96 -6.23 21.85
CA SER A 173 4.72 -6.22 20.59
C SER A 173 3.97 -6.90 19.45
N LEU A 174 3.22 -7.97 19.72
CA LEU A 174 2.35 -8.62 18.73
C LEU A 174 1.22 -7.69 18.28
N GLY A 175 0.60 -6.94 19.22
CA GLY A 175 -0.34 -5.88 18.89
C GLY A 175 0.30 -4.81 18.01
N ALA A 176 1.44 -4.24 18.44
CA ALA A 176 2.15 -3.19 17.73
C ALA A 176 2.63 -3.60 16.32
N ASN A 177 3.08 -4.84 16.13
CA ASN A 177 3.55 -5.36 14.83
C ASN A 177 2.38 -5.64 13.86
N VAL A 178 1.20 -6.02 14.38
CA VAL A 178 -0.03 -6.10 13.58
C VAL A 178 -0.53 -4.68 13.23
N ILE A 179 -0.21 -3.68 14.04
CA ILE A 179 -0.47 -2.23 13.85
C ILE A 179 0.75 -1.57 13.16
N GLY A 180 1.19 -2.14 12.04
CA GLY A 180 2.15 -1.43 11.17
C GLY A 180 1.55 -0.09 10.74
N ARG A 181 2.31 1.00 10.97
CA ARG A 181 2.03 2.37 10.55
C ARG A 181 1.31 2.37 9.21
N VAL A 182 0.06 2.80 9.19
CA VAL A 182 -0.58 3.23 7.95
C VAL A 182 0.16 4.48 7.53
N GLY A 183 1.22 4.32 6.73
CA GLY A 183 1.65 5.41 5.87
C GLY A 183 0.40 5.82 5.10
N ALA A 184 0.00 7.08 5.23
CA ALA A 184 -1.11 7.63 4.49
C ALA A 184 -0.72 7.67 3.01
N SER A 185 -0.76 6.53 2.32
CA SER A 185 -0.51 6.40 0.89
C SER A 185 -1.67 6.97 0.06
N HIS A 186 -2.51 7.80 0.68
CA HIS A 186 -3.79 8.24 0.16
C HIS A 186 -4.04 9.66 0.62
N ASP A 187 -3.97 10.60 -0.31
CA ASP A 187 -4.26 12.01 -0.07
C ASP A 187 -5.69 12.33 -0.54
N PRO A 188 -6.64 12.57 0.39
CA PRO A 188 -8.01 12.94 0.03
C PRO A 188 -8.10 14.25 -0.76
N LEU A 189 -7.11 15.15 -0.68
CA LEU A 189 -7.07 16.38 -1.45
C LEU A 189 -6.85 16.07 -2.93
N LEU A 190 -5.80 15.30 -3.24
CA LEU A 190 -5.46 14.94 -4.61
C LEU A 190 -6.54 14.06 -5.27
N GLU A 191 -7.26 13.24 -4.49
CA GLU A 191 -8.37 12.44 -5.02
C GLU A 191 -9.48 13.26 -5.67
N ARG A 192 -9.70 14.51 -5.22
CA ARG A 192 -10.75 15.37 -5.77
C ARG A 192 -10.44 15.83 -7.20
N TYR A 193 -9.18 15.76 -7.59
CA TYR A 193 -8.69 16.15 -8.90
C TYR A 193 -8.45 14.95 -9.81
N ILE A 194 -8.87 13.74 -9.42
CA ILE A 194 -8.77 12.57 -10.31
C ILE A 194 -9.60 12.84 -11.55
N GLY A 195 -8.89 12.98 -12.67
CA GLY A 195 -9.49 13.23 -13.95
C GLY A 195 -9.78 14.69 -14.27
N GLU A 196 -9.23 15.61 -13.48
CA GLU A 196 -9.19 17.03 -13.78
C GLU A 196 -7.82 17.37 -14.38
N LYS A 197 -7.77 18.37 -15.26
CA LYS A 197 -6.48 18.84 -15.78
C LYS A 197 -5.72 19.53 -14.64
N VAL A 198 -4.55 19.01 -14.30
CA VAL A 198 -3.70 19.53 -13.22
C VAL A 198 -2.36 20.01 -13.77
N VAL A 199 -1.77 20.98 -13.07
CA VAL A 199 -0.39 21.41 -13.27
C VAL A 199 0.38 21.03 -12.02
N ILE A 200 1.50 20.33 -12.18
CA ILE A 200 2.38 19.92 -11.11
C ILE A 200 3.69 20.68 -11.30
N GLU A 201 4.08 21.43 -10.27
CA GLU A 201 5.38 22.07 -10.18
C GLU A 201 6.33 21.13 -9.44
N VAL A 202 7.40 20.71 -10.12
CA VAL A 202 8.46 19.90 -9.52
C VAL A 202 9.69 20.78 -9.37
N LEU A 203 10.25 20.79 -8.17
CA LEU A 203 11.49 21.50 -7.87
C LEU A 203 12.67 20.58 -8.22
N GLU A 204 13.40 20.91 -9.27
CA GLU A 204 14.56 20.17 -9.71
C GLU A 204 15.83 20.60 -8.94
N SER A 205 16.88 19.78 -9.04
CA SER A 205 18.16 20.03 -8.39
C SER A 205 18.75 21.36 -8.85
N GLY A 206 18.67 22.40 -8.00
CA GLY A 206 19.23 23.72 -8.28
C GLY A 206 18.24 24.89 -8.34
N ASP A 207 17.07 24.78 -7.68
CA ASP A 207 16.00 25.80 -7.64
C ASP A 207 15.28 26.04 -8.99
N GLU A 208 15.47 25.16 -9.98
CA GLU A 208 14.71 25.22 -11.24
C GLU A 208 13.33 24.57 -11.04
N ILE A 209 12.26 25.28 -11.43
CA ILE A 209 10.87 24.81 -11.32
C ILE A 209 10.42 24.35 -12.70
N HIS A 210 10.06 23.07 -12.79
CA HIS A 210 9.50 22.49 -14.01
C HIS A 210 8.00 22.24 -13.84
N GLU A 211 7.22 22.79 -14.77
CA GLU A 211 5.77 22.61 -14.82
C GLU A 211 5.42 21.42 -15.72
N HIS A 212 4.73 20.44 -15.15
CA HIS A 212 4.16 19.31 -15.87
C HIS A 212 2.63 19.44 -15.91
N VAL A 213 2.07 19.40 -17.11
CA VAL A 213 0.61 19.45 -17.32
C VAL A 213 0.09 18.04 -17.58
N GLY A 214 -0.87 17.60 -16.75
CA GLY A 214 -1.46 16.26 -16.81
C GLY A 214 -2.97 16.25 -16.59
N ILE A 215 -3.57 15.06 -16.61
CA ILE A 215 -4.98 14.76 -16.29
C ILE A 215 -5.01 13.56 -15.33
#